data_AF-A0A316BRR9-F1
#
_entry.id   AF-A0A316BRR9-F1
#
_cell.length_a   1.000
_cell.length_b   1.000
_cell.length_c   1.000
_cell.angle_alpha   90.00
_cell.angle_beta   90.00
_cell.angle_gamma   90.00
#
_symmetry.space_group_name_H-M   'P 1'
#
loop_
_entity.id
_entity.type
_entity.pdbx_description
1 polymer ?
#
loop_
_entity_poly.entity_id
_entity_poly.type
_entity_poly.pdbx_seq_one_letter_code
_entity_poly.pdbx_strand_id
1 'polypeptide(L)' 'MTANDNTQQFRIEVQRPDGQIDCYPCLHPEQIGEVLFSIFGAGEAAIGTLIHVYDHQSWRPGFTNRPLCRFRAL' A
#
# COMPACT_ATOMS: atom_id res chain seq x y z
N MET A 1 31.26 -3.77 11.85
CA MET A 1 30.69 -4.10 10.53
C MET A 1 29.20 -3.85 10.65
N THR A 2 28.72 -2.76 10.08
CA THR A 2 27.36 -2.23 10.23
C THR A 2 26.36 -3.21 9.65
N ALA A 3 25.36 -3.59 10.44
CA ALA A 3 24.22 -4.36 9.98
C ALA A 3 23.64 -3.69 8.73
N ASN A 4 23.45 -4.46 7.66
CA ASN A 4 22.61 -4.04 6.55
C ASN A 4 21.19 -3.97 7.07
N ASP A 5 20.85 -2.81 7.66
CA ASP A 5 19.49 -2.40 7.94
C ASP A 5 18.84 -2.05 6.59
N ASN A 6 18.69 -3.07 5.74
CA ASN A 6 17.83 -3.02 4.57
C ASN A 6 16.40 -3.08 5.12
N THR A 7 15.98 -2.00 5.75
CA THR A 7 14.64 -1.81 6.25
C THR A 7 13.74 -1.66 5.03
N GLN A 8 13.32 -2.79 4.49
CA GLN A 8 12.43 -2.84 3.34
C GLN A 8 11.17 -2.05 3.70
N GLN A 9 10.88 -1.04 2.89
CA GLN A 9 9.71 -0.19 3.07
C GLN A 9 8.75 -0.40 1.91
N PHE A 10 7.48 -0.17 2.18
CA PHE A 10 6.39 -0.41 1.26
C PHE A 10 5.54 0.83 1.12
N ARG A 11 5.11 1.10 -0.11
CA ARG A 11 4.16 2.16 -0.43
C ARG A 11 2.78 1.52 -0.62
N ILE A 12 1.77 2.09 0.03
CA ILE A 12 0.38 1.66 -0.12
C ILE A 12 -0.40 2.76 -0.84
N GLU A 13 -1.06 2.40 -1.93
CA GLU A 13 -1.97 3.26 -2.65
C GLU A 13 -3.37 2.66 -2.60
N VAL A 14 -4.34 3.45 -2.14
CA VAL A 14 -5.75 3.07 -2.05
C VAL A 14 -6.50 3.81 -3.15
N GLN A 15 -6.93 3.08 -4.16
CA GLN A 15 -7.76 3.58 -5.24
C GLN A 15 -9.24 3.36 -4.90
N ARG A 16 -9.95 4.45 -4.66
CA ARG A 16 -11.38 4.48 -4.36
C ARG A 16 -12.22 4.25 -5.63
N PRO A 17 -13.49 3.86 -5.51
CA PRO A 17 -14.36 3.57 -6.66
C PRO A 17 -14.61 4.77 -7.58
N ASP A 18 -14.55 6.00 -7.04
CA ASP A 18 -14.67 7.26 -7.77
C ASP A 18 -13.38 7.66 -8.52
N GLY A 19 -12.31 6.87 -8.37
CA GLY A 19 -11.02 7.11 -9.00
C GLY A 19 -10.05 7.93 -8.15
N GLN A 20 -10.44 8.39 -6.95
CA GLN A 20 -9.51 9.02 -6.02
C GLN A 20 -8.43 8.03 -5.59
N ILE A 21 -7.18 8.49 -5.45
CA ILE A 21 -6.05 7.69 -4.97
C ILE A 21 -5.51 8.34 -3.69
N ASP A 22 -5.63 7.62 -2.58
CA ASP A 22 -5.02 7.99 -1.31
C ASP A 22 -3.67 7.27 -1.16
N CYS A 23 -2.61 8.02 -0.88
CA CYS A 23 -1.26 7.48 -0.72
C CYS A 23 -0.85 7.52 0.75
N TYR A 24 -0.51 6.36 1.31
CA TYR A 24 0.04 6.27 2.66
C TYR A 24 1.54 6.58 2.66
N PRO A 25 2.12 6.99 3.81
CA PRO A 25 3.56 7.08 3.97
C PRO A 25 4.23 5.73 3.69
N CYS A 26 5.55 5.73 3.52
CA CYS A 26 6.29 4.48 3.37
C CYS A 26 6.31 3.74 4.71
N LEU A 27 5.86 2.49 4.70
CA LEU A 27 5.63 1.66 5.89
C LEU A 27 6.59 0.50 5.93
N HIS A 28 6.99 0.11 7.13
CA HIS A 28 7.68 -1.15 7.36
C HIS A 28 6.69 -2.33 7.30
N PRO A 29 7.13 -3.56 6.98
CA PRO A 29 6.26 -4.71 6.78
C PRO A 29 5.34 -4.99 7.98
N GLU A 30 5.82 -4.77 9.20
CA GLU A 30 5.06 -4.93 10.45
C GLU A 30 3.87 -3.95 10.56
N GLN A 31 3.90 -2.79 9.89
CA GLN A 31 2.85 -1.77 9.95
C GLN A 31 1.76 -1.98 8.87
N ILE A 32 2.07 -2.76 7.82
CA ILE A 32 1.15 -2.94 6.68
C ILE A 32 -0.15 -3.60 7.14
N GLY A 33 -0.05 -4.62 8.02
CA GLY A 33 -1.21 -5.35 8.52
C GLY A 33 -2.22 -4.44 9.21
N GLU A 34 -1.75 -3.52 10.06
CA GLU A 34 -2.60 -2.55 10.75
C GLU A 34 -3.29 -1.60 9.77
N VAL A 35 -2.56 -1.08 8.78
CA VAL A 35 -3.14 -0.18 7.78
C VAL A 35 -4.18 -0.88 6.92
N LEU A 36 -3.89 -2.09 6.44
CA LEU A 36 -4.88 -2.88 5.69
C LEU A 36 -6.12 -3.20 6.55
N PHE A 37 -5.90 -3.54 7.82
CA PHE A 37 -7.00 -3.79 8.76
C PHE A 37 -7.84 -2.54 9.01
N SER A 38 -7.24 -1.36 9.17
CA SER A 38 -8.01 -0.11 9.31
C SER A 38 -8.83 0.18 8.06
N ILE A 39 -8.25 0.01 6.86
CA ILE A 39 -8.95 0.29 5.59
C ILE A 39 -10.15 -0.65 5.39
N PHE A 40 -9.97 -1.95 5.62
CA PHE A 40 -11.03 -2.95 5.42
C PHE A 40 -11.98 -3.10 6.62
N GLY A 41 -11.43 -3.17 7.82
CA GLY A 41 -12.12 -3.51 9.05
C GLY A 41 -12.96 -2.38 9.64
N ALA A 42 -12.58 -1.11 9.41
CA ALA A 42 -13.37 0.03 9.87
C ALA A 42 -14.55 0.37 8.92
N GLY A 43 -14.74 -0.38 7.84
CA GLY A 43 -15.77 -0.08 6.83
C GLY A 43 -15.48 1.21 6.03
N GLU A 44 -14.26 1.75 6.12
CA GLU A 44 -13.85 2.94 5.38
C GLU A 44 -13.69 2.68 3.88
N ALA A 45 -13.40 1.44 3.48
CA ALA A 45 -13.31 1.04 2.09
C ALA A 45 -14.70 0.79 1.49
N ALA A 46 -15.17 1.72 0.65
CA ALA A 46 -16.32 1.49 -0.20
C ALA A 46 -16.10 0.26 -1.12
N ILE A 47 -17.17 -0.49 -1.42
CA ILE A 47 -17.13 -1.63 -2.34
C ILE A 47 -16.47 -1.21 -3.65
N GLY A 48 -15.51 -2.01 -4.13
CA GLY A 48 -14.73 -1.69 -5.32
C GLY A 48 -13.45 -0.89 -5.06
N THR A 49 -13.18 -0.48 -3.82
CA THR A 49 -11.86 0.06 -3.43
C THR A 49 -10.78 -0.98 -3.72
N LEU A 50 -9.69 -0.54 -4.36
CA LEU A 50 -8.51 -1.34 -4.65
C LEU A 50 -7.35 -0.84 -3.79
N ILE A 51 -6.58 -1.76 -3.23
CA ILE A 51 -5.36 -1.44 -2.51
C ILE A 51 -4.19 -2.06 -3.26
N HIS A 52 -3.20 -1.24 -3.56
CA HIS A 52 -1.96 -1.64 -4.20
C HIS A 52 -0.81 -1.46 -3.23
N VAL A 53 -0.02 -2.52 -3.04
CA VAL A 53 1.18 -2.48 -2.20
C VAL A 53 2.39 -2.60 -3.10
N TYR A 54 3.31 -1.66 -3.01
CA TYR A 54 4.54 -1.61 -3.80
C TYR A 54 5.75 -1.69 -2.90
N ASP A 55 6.82 -2.31 -3.39
CA ASP A 55 8.15 -2.14 -2.83
C ASP A 55 8.60 -0.68 -3.04
N HIS A 56 8.96 0.02 -1.96
CA HIS A 56 9.31 1.44 -2.05
C HIS A 56 10.56 1.67 -2.90
N GLN A 57 11.55 0.78 -2.80
CA GLN A 57 12.83 0.93 -3.51
C GLN A 57 12.66 0.77 -5.02
N SER A 58 11.68 -0.04 -5.43
CA SER A 58 11.38 -0.33 -6.84
C SER A 58 10.36 0.64 -7.45
N TRP A 59 9.61 1.38 -6.62
CA TRP A 59 8.56 2.28 -7.06
C TRP A 59 9.12 3.55 -7.70
N ARG A 60 8.55 3.98 -8.83
CA ARG A 60 8.95 5.20 -9.54
C ARG A 60 7.75 6.07 -9.93
N PRO A 61 7.76 7.37 -9.62
CA PRO A 61 6.67 8.26 -10.02
C PRO A 61 6.58 8.38 -11.55
N GLY A 62 5.37 8.37 -12.09
CA GLY A 62 5.12 8.53 -13.54
C GLY A 62 5.37 7.28 -14.38
N PHE A 63 5.75 6.15 -13.77
CA PHE A 63 5.90 4.86 -14.45
C PHE A 63 4.78 3.90 -14.06
N THR A 64 4.51 2.93 -14.93
CA THR A 64 3.62 1.81 -14.61
C THR A 64 4.32 0.88 -13.63
N ASN A 65 4.15 1.13 -12.33
CA ASN A 65 4.64 0.27 -11.26
C ASN A 65 3.79 -1.00 -11.16
N ARG A 66 4.42 -2.15 -10.96
CA ARG A 66 3.72 -3.40 -10.65
C ARG A 66 3.61 -3.53 -9.12
N PRO A 67 2.40 -3.61 -8.56
CA PRO A 67 2.25 -3.87 -7.14
C PRO A 67 2.72 -5.29 -6.83
N LEU A 68 3.32 -5.46 -5.66
CA LEU A 68 3.62 -6.77 -5.08
C LEU A 68 2.33 -7.51 -4.75
N CYS A 69 1.39 -6.79 -4.13
CA CYS A 69 0.09 -7.33 -3.73
C CYS A 69 -1.02 -6.35 -4.12
N ARG A 70 -2.19 -6.93 -4.47
CA ARG A 70 -3.41 -6.19 -4.76
C ARG A 70 -4.57 -6.77 -3.98
N PHE A 71 -5.32 -5.92 -3.31
CA PHE A 71 -6.52 -6.29 -2.56
C PHE A 71 -7.71 -5.53 -3.12
N ARG A 72 -8.91 -6.09 -2.98
CA ARG A 72 -10.17 -5.47 -3.40
C ARG A 72 -11.20 -5.62 -2.30
N ALA A 73 -11.82 -4.51 -1.91
CA ALA A 73 -12.99 -4.52 -1.04
C ALA A 73 -14.19 -5.09 -1.83
N LEU A 74 -14.83 -6.11 -1.27
CA LEU A 74 -15.99 -6.81 -1.84
C LEU A 74 -17.28 -6.38 -1.16
#